data_AF-A0A1M4SZQ2-F1
#
_entry.id   AF-A0A1M4SZQ2-F1
#
_cell.length_a   1.000
_cell.length_b   1.000
_cell.length_c   1.000
_cell.angle_alpha   90.00
_cell.angle_beta   90.00
_cell.angle_gamma   90.00
#
_symmetry.space_group_name_H-M   'P 1'
#
loop_
_entity.id
_entity.type
_entity.pdbx_description
1 polymer ?
#
loop_
_entity_poly.entity_id
_entity_poly.type
_entity_poly.pdbx_seq_one_letter_code
_entity_poly.pdbx_strand_id
1 'polypeptide(L)'
;MAAKTTSTTKPALDNPALAAIRDMQSAGFASTSTMGTAWLEAMSDLGSEVLSFVADRVKEDVKTQHQILHAKSLAQVQHIQAEFVQKAVDQYSAETGKLVELGKVAMAKMPATKIMPD
;
A
#
# COMPACT_ATOMS: atom_id res chain seq x y z
N MET A 1 1.35 15.28 75.11
CA MET A 1 1.32 14.03 74.32
C MET A 1 0.01 13.99 73.53
N ALA A 2 0.03 14.29 72.22
CA ALA A 2 -1.10 14.02 71.33
C ALA A 2 -0.54 13.72 69.94
N ALA A 3 -0.88 12.54 69.42
CA ALA A 3 -0.23 11.89 68.28
C ALA A 3 -0.61 12.55 66.95
N LYS A 4 0.40 12.69 66.08
CA LYS A 4 0.28 13.09 64.68
C LYS A 4 -0.19 11.89 63.87
N THR A 5 -1.46 11.85 63.47
CA THR A 5 -1.94 10.87 62.49
C THR A 5 -1.69 11.42 61.09
N THR A 6 -0.55 11.06 60.52
CA THR A 6 -0.29 11.20 59.08
C THR A 6 -1.11 10.14 58.35
N SER A 7 -2.23 10.54 57.76
CA SER A 7 -2.95 9.70 56.79
C SER A 7 -2.19 9.76 55.45
N THR A 8 -1.41 8.73 55.17
CA THR A 8 -0.80 8.52 53.86
C THR A 8 -1.87 8.02 52.90
N THR A 9 -2.48 8.92 52.15
CA THR A 9 -3.28 8.56 50.97
C THR A 9 -2.33 8.02 49.91
N LYS A 10 -2.25 6.69 49.77
CA LYS A 10 -1.57 6.02 48.65
C LYS A 10 -2.24 6.50 47.34
N PRO A 11 -1.47 6.92 46.32
CA PRO A 11 -2.05 7.35 45.06
C PRO A 11 -2.76 6.16 44.38
N ALA A 12 -3.92 6.42 43.77
CA ALA A 12 -4.74 5.45 43.04
C ALA A 12 -4.05 4.80 41.81
N LEU A 13 -2.73 4.96 41.68
CA LEU A 13 -1.87 4.52 40.59
C LEU A 13 -1.31 3.10 40.78
N ASP A 14 -1.41 2.53 41.98
CA ASP A 14 -0.90 1.18 42.29
C ASP A 14 -1.95 0.07 42.06
N ASN A 15 -3.09 0.37 41.44
CA ASN A 15 -4.12 -0.64 41.19
C ASN A 15 -3.75 -1.48 39.95
N PRO A 16 -3.43 -2.78 40.10
CA PRO A 16 -3.02 -3.64 38.99
C PRO A 16 -4.09 -3.79 37.91
N ALA A 17 -5.38 -3.65 38.25
CA ALA A 17 -6.45 -3.64 37.28
C ALA A 17 -6.44 -2.37 36.40
N LEU A 18 -6.07 -1.23 36.97
CA LEU A 18 -5.97 0.04 36.24
C LEU A 18 -4.73 0.05 35.33
N ALA A 19 -3.62 -0.55 35.78
CA ALA A 19 -2.44 -0.78 34.96
C ALA A 19 -2.74 -1.71 33.77
N ALA A 20 -3.42 -2.84 34.01
CA ALA A 20 -3.81 -3.77 32.95
C ALA A 20 -4.75 -3.13 31.91
N ILE A 21 -5.69 -2.27 32.33
CA ILE A 21 -6.56 -1.52 31.41
C ILE A 21 -5.73 -0.53 30.56
N ARG A 22 -4.77 0.17 31.16
CA ARG A 22 -3.90 1.12 30.45
C ARG A 22 -2.99 0.40 29.45
N ASP A 23 -2.42 -0.74 29.84
CA ASP A 23 -1.56 -1.54 28.97
C ASP A 23 -2.36 -2.08 27.78
N MET A 24 -3.57 -2.61 28.03
CA MET A 24 -4.50 -3.03 26.99
C MET A 24 -4.90 -1.88 26.05
N GLN A 25 -5.17 -0.68 26.59
CA GLN A 25 -5.47 0.50 25.78
C GLN A 25 -4.27 0.91 24.92
N SER A 26 -3.07 0.95 25.48
CA SER A 26 -1.85 1.31 24.75
C SER A 26 -1.51 0.31 23.64
N ALA A 27 -1.68 -0.99 23.91
CA ALA A 27 -1.54 -2.05 22.91
C ALA A 27 -2.58 -1.92 21.78
N GLY A 28 -3.83 -1.56 22.12
CA GLY A 28 -4.88 -1.29 21.15
C GLY A 28 -4.55 -0.11 20.22
N PHE A 29 -4.05 1.01 20.77
CA PHE A 29 -3.63 2.17 19.97
C PHE A 29 -2.38 1.90 19.12
N ALA A 30 -1.41 1.14 19.64
CA ALA A 30 -0.23 0.74 18.88
C ALA A 30 -0.60 -0.20 17.71
N SER A 31 -1.56 -1.09 17.91
CA SER A 31 -2.06 -2.00 16.86
C SER A 31 -2.80 -1.26 15.75
N THR A 32 -3.56 -0.20 16.07
CA THR A 32 -4.29 0.58 15.05
C THR A 32 -3.36 1.51 14.28
N SER A 33 -2.33 2.09 14.92
CA SER A 33 -1.37 2.94 14.21
C SER A 33 -0.50 2.15 13.23
N THR A 34 -0.03 0.97 13.63
CA THR A 34 0.82 0.09 12.80
C THR A 34 0.05 -0.53 11.63
N MET A 35 -1.22 -0.86 11.83
CA MET A 35 -2.10 -1.30 10.74
C MET A 35 -2.35 -0.17 9.73
N GLY A 36 -2.53 1.07 10.21
CA GLY A 36 -2.66 2.25 9.36
C GLY A 36 -1.43 2.54 8.50
N THR A 37 -0.21 2.41 9.05
CA THR A 37 1.03 2.58 8.27
C THR A 37 1.21 1.47 7.24
N ALA A 38 0.90 0.21 7.60
CA ALA A 38 1.00 -0.91 6.67
C ALA A 38 0.05 -0.79 5.46
N TRP A 39 -1.16 -0.25 5.66
CA TRP A 39 -2.09 0.06 4.58
C TRP A 39 -1.55 1.17 3.67
N LEU A 40 -1.02 2.26 4.24
CA LEU A 40 -0.42 3.35 3.46
C LEU A 40 0.75 2.88 2.61
N GLU A 41 1.62 2.03 3.17
CA GLU A 41 2.71 1.39 2.43
C GLU A 41 2.19 0.56 1.25
N ALA A 42 1.17 -0.29 1.48
CA ALA A 42 0.59 -1.10 0.41
C ALA A 42 -0.08 -0.26 -0.70
N MET A 43 -0.71 0.86 -0.34
CA MET A 43 -1.25 1.82 -1.31
C MET A 43 -0.14 2.54 -2.08
N SER A 44 0.98 2.86 -1.41
CA SER A 44 2.15 3.45 -2.05
C SER A 44 2.77 2.47 -3.06
N ASP A 45 2.90 1.19 -2.70
CA ASP A 45 3.41 0.15 -3.58
C ASP A 45 2.53 0.01 -4.84
N LEU A 46 1.20 -0.03 -4.65
CA LEU A 46 0.24 -0.07 -5.75
C LEU A 46 0.36 1.15 -6.67
N GLY A 47 0.45 2.35 -6.10
CA GLY A 47 0.63 3.58 -6.88
C GLY A 47 1.97 3.61 -7.64
N SER A 48 3.06 3.17 -6.99
CA SER A 48 4.38 3.05 -7.61
C SER A 48 4.36 2.07 -8.78
N GLU A 49 3.62 0.96 -8.66
CA GLU A 49 3.51 -0.02 -9.72
C GLU A 49 2.82 0.56 -10.96
N VAL A 50 1.68 1.22 -10.79
CA VAL A 50 0.95 1.87 -11.89
C VAL A 50 1.84 2.88 -12.61
N LEU A 51 2.60 3.71 -11.88
CA LEU A 51 3.52 4.67 -12.47
C LEU A 51 4.66 3.98 -13.24
N SER A 52 5.19 2.89 -12.69
CA SER A 52 6.24 2.09 -13.35
C SER A 52 5.74 1.49 -14.65
N PHE A 53 4.53 0.92 -14.65
CA PHE A 53 3.90 0.39 -15.84
C PHE A 53 3.69 1.47 -16.92
N VAL A 54 3.22 2.66 -16.55
CA VAL A 54 3.08 3.78 -17.49
C VAL A 54 4.43 4.18 -18.08
N ALA A 55 5.47 4.28 -17.27
CA ALA A 55 6.81 4.60 -17.75
C ALA A 55 7.34 3.55 -18.74
N ASP A 56 7.14 2.26 -18.45
CA ASP A 56 7.50 1.17 -19.36
C ASP A 56 6.72 1.23 -20.68
N ARG A 57 5.42 1.57 -20.63
CA ARG A 57 4.61 1.75 -21.83
C ARG A 57 5.12 2.88 -22.71
N VAL A 58 5.44 4.03 -22.12
CA VAL A 58 6.03 5.17 -22.85
C VAL A 58 7.37 4.79 -23.49
N LYS A 59 8.21 4.03 -22.79
CA LYS A 59 9.50 3.56 -23.34
C LYS A 59 9.32 2.69 -24.58
N GLU A 60 8.35 1.78 -24.56
CA GLU A 60 8.04 0.94 -25.72
C GLU A 60 7.44 1.75 -26.88
N ASP A 61 6.67 2.81 -26.62
CA ASP A 61 6.18 3.71 -27.68
C ASP A 61 7.35 4.41 -28.38
N VAL A 62 8.29 4.96 -27.61
CA VAL A 62 9.50 5.61 -28.15
C VAL A 62 10.34 4.61 -28.95
N LYS A 63 10.54 3.39 -28.42
CA LYS A 63 11.24 2.32 -29.12
C LYS A 63 10.56 1.98 -30.46
N THR A 64 9.24 1.86 -30.46
CA THR A 64 8.46 1.51 -31.65
C THR A 64 8.57 2.60 -32.71
N GLN A 65 8.44 3.87 -32.31
CA GLN A 65 8.63 5.00 -33.23
C GLN A 65 10.04 5.02 -33.81
N HIS A 66 11.06 4.77 -32.98
CA HIS A 66 12.44 4.67 -33.44
C HIS A 66 12.61 3.55 -34.47
N GLN A 67 12.02 2.37 -34.25
CA GLN A 67 12.07 1.26 -35.20
C GLN A 67 11.33 1.60 -36.51
N ILE A 68 10.16 2.22 -36.43
CA ILE A 68 9.40 2.64 -37.62
C ILE A 68 10.19 3.64 -38.46
N LEU A 69 10.86 4.62 -37.85
CA LEU A 69 11.69 5.59 -38.57
C LEU A 69 12.87 4.95 -39.31
N HIS A 70 13.32 3.77 -38.87
CA HIS A 70 14.41 3.02 -39.52
C HIS A 70 13.89 1.91 -40.46
N ALA A 71 12.58 1.70 -40.54
CA ALA A 71 11.99 0.69 -41.38
C ALA A 71 12.17 1.05 -42.87
N LYS A 72 12.62 0.07 -43.67
CA LYS A 72 12.90 0.25 -45.10
C LYS A 72 11.74 -0.16 -46.00
N SER A 73 10.65 -0.63 -45.43
CA SER A 73 9.48 -1.11 -46.17
C SER A 73 8.22 -1.12 -45.32
N LEU A 74 7.06 -1.11 -45.99
CA LEU A 74 5.76 -1.24 -45.33
C LEU A 74 5.60 -2.58 -44.59
N ALA A 75 6.16 -3.67 -45.14
CA ALA A 75 6.13 -4.98 -44.48
C ALA A 75 6.87 -4.97 -43.13
N GLN A 76 8.00 -4.25 -43.03
CA GLN A 76 8.70 -4.08 -41.75
C GLN A 76 7.87 -3.27 -40.76
N VAL A 77 7.20 -2.21 -41.21
CA VAL A 77 6.30 -1.41 -40.35
C VAL A 77 5.15 -2.27 -39.82
N GLN A 78 4.53 -3.09 -40.67
CA GLN A 78 3.46 -4.02 -40.25
C GLN A 78 3.95 -5.00 -39.19
N HIS A 79 5.16 -5.56 -39.36
CA HIS A 79 5.74 -6.46 -38.39
C HIS A 79 6.02 -5.76 -37.04
N ILE A 80 6.62 -4.56 -37.07
CA ILE A 80 6.87 -3.75 -35.86
C ILE A 80 5.55 -3.44 -35.12
N GLN A 81 4.49 -3.08 -35.85
CA GLN A 81 3.19 -2.83 -35.24
C GLN A 81 2.57 -4.09 -34.62
N ALA A 82 2.67 -5.24 -35.29
CA ALA A 82 2.19 -6.50 -34.75
C ALA A 82 2.92 -6.89 -33.47
N GLU A 83 4.26 -6.74 -33.43
CA GLU A 83 5.06 -6.96 -32.23
C GLU A 83 4.67 -6.00 -31.09
N PHE A 84 4.46 -4.72 -31.41
CA PHE A 84 4.02 -3.72 -30.44
C PHE A 84 2.69 -4.08 -29.79
N VAL A 85 1.69 -4.48 -30.59
CA VAL A 85 0.37 -4.87 -30.09
C VAL A 85 0.47 -6.14 -29.25
N GLN A 86 1.19 -7.17 -29.71
CA GLN A 86 1.38 -8.40 -28.95
C GLN A 86 2.02 -8.09 -27.59
N LYS A 87 3.06 -7.28 -27.58
CA LYS A 87 3.75 -6.89 -26.36
C LYS A 87 2.86 -6.09 -25.41
N ALA A 88 2.03 -5.19 -25.94
CA ALA A 88 1.07 -4.47 -25.12
C ALA A 88 0.10 -5.45 -24.44
N VAL A 89 -0.48 -6.40 -25.18
CA VAL A 89 -1.37 -7.42 -24.62
C VAL A 89 -0.69 -8.20 -23.49
N ASP A 90 0.53 -8.68 -23.70
CA ASP A 90 1.28 -9.44 -22.71
C ASP A 90 1.55 -8.61 -21.45
N GLN A 91 1.97 -7.35 -21.63
CA GLN A 91 2.27 -6.44 -20.52
C GLN A 91 1.01 -6.06 -19.73
N TYR A 92 -0.10 -5.73 -20.37
CA TYR A 92 -1.35 -5.42 -19.67
C TYR A 92 -1.90 -6.63 -18.91
N SER A 93 -1.77 -7.83 -19.48
CA SER A 93 -2.18 -9.06 -18.80
C SER A 93 -1.36 -9.30 -17.54
N ALA A 94 -0.03 -9.21 -17.64
CA ALA A 94 0.88 -9.36 -16.51
C ALA A 94 0.65 -8.30 -15.43
N GLU A 95 0.51 -7.03 -15.84
CA GLU A 95 0.26 -5.90 -14.95
C GLU A 95 -1.05 -6.05 -14.18
N THR A 96 -2.11 -6.46 -14.87
CA THR A 96 -3.41 -6.73 -14.24
C THR A 96 -3.28 -7.79 -13.15
N GLY A 97 -2.55 -8.87 -13.41
CA GLY A 97 -2.27 -9.89 -12.40
C GLY A 97 -1.54 -9.31 -11.17
N LYS A 98 -0.53 -8.48 -11.41
CA LYS A 98 0.24 -7.84 -10.34
C LYS A 98 -0.59 -6.87 -9.50
N LEU A 99 -1.41 -6.04 -10.14
CA LEU A 99 -2.31 -5.11 -9.44
C LEU A 99 -3.37 -5.85 -8.62
N VAL A 100 -3.87 -6.99 -9.09
CA VAL A 100 -4.77 -7.84 -8.29
C VAL A 100 -4.08 -8.34 -7.03
N GLU A 101 -2.84 -8.82 -7.12
CA GLU A 101 -2.10 -9.27 -5.94
C GLU A 101 -1.78 -8.12 -4.97
N LEU A 102 -1.32 -6.97 -5.46
CA LEU A 102 -1.09 -5.78 -4.63
C LEU A 102 -2.40 -5.29 -3.98
N GLY A 103 -3.50 -5.31 -4.72
CA GLY A 103 -4.83 -4.96 -4.22
C GLY A 103 -5.30 -5.87 -3.09
N LYS A 104 -5.09 -7.19 -3.20
CA LYS A 104 -5.37 -8.14 -2.10
C LYS A 104 -4.56 -7.81 -0.85
N VAL A 105 -3.28 -7.46 -1.01
CA VAL A 105 -2.41 -7.06 0.11
C VAL A 105 -2.91 -5.77 0.75
N ALA A 106 -3.27 -4.76 -0.04
CA ALA A 106 -3.82 -3.51 0.47
C ALA A 106 -5.14 -3.73 1.23
N MET A 107 -6.04 -4.54 0.68
CA MET A 107 -7.31 -4.89 1.34
C MET A 107 -7.10 -5.65 2.66
N ALA A 108 -6.16 -6.58 2.71
CA ALA A 108 -5.85 -7.34 3.92
C ALA A 108 -5.26 -6.47 5.05
N LYS A 109 -4.60 -5.36 4.69
CA LYS A 109 -3.99 -4.41 5.63
C LYS A 109 -4.92 -3.26 6.00
N MET A 110 -6.10 -3.16 5.37
CA MET A 110 -7.04 -2.06 5.61
C MET A 110 -7.49 -2.05 7.09
N PRO A 111 -7.36 -0.91 7.79
CA PRO A 111 -7.79 -0.83 9.18
C PRO A 111 -9.32 -1.02 9.28
N ALA A 112 -9.76 -1.79 10.27
CA ALA A 112 -11.17 -1.98 10.59
C ALA A 112 -11.76 -0.69 11.20
N THR A 113 -11.94 0.32 10.37
CA THR A 113 -12.61 1.58 10.72
C THR A 113 -13.84 1.72 9.84
N LYS A 114 -14.96 2.06 10.46
CA LYS A 114 -16.29 2.22 9.85
C LYS A 114 -16.22 3.34 8.79
N ILE A 115 -15.92 3.03 7.52
CA ILE A 115 -15.81 4.01 6.40
C ILE A 115 -17.17 4.24 5.71
N MET A 116 -18.27 4.24 6.47
CA MET A 116 -19.59 4.66 5.95
C MET A 116 -20.32 5.41 7.07
N PRO A 117 -20.60 6.71 6.91
CA PRO A 117 -21.66 7.35 7.68
C PRO A 117 -23.01 6.74 7.26
N ASP A 118 -23.88 6.48 8.24
CA ASP A 118 -25.27 6.04 8.02
C ASP A 118 -26.07 7.09 7.22
#